data_AF-A0A5C6ADX5-F1
#
_entry.id   AF-A0A5C6ADX5-F1
#
_cell.length_a   1.000
_cell.length_b   1.000
_cell.length_c   1.000
_cell.angle_alpha   90.00
_cell.angle_beta   90.00
_cell.angle_gamma   90.00
#
_symmetry.space_group_name_H-M   'P 1'
#
loop_
_entity.id
_entity.type
_entity.pdbx_description
1 polymer ?
#
loop_
_entity_poly.entity_id
_entity_poly.type
_entity_poly.pdbx_seq_one_letter_code
_entity_poly.pdbx_strand_id
1 'polypeptide(L)'
;MMGLEPTIAAVLMAGKDNATPADQDGPTADPNVLGFLVACQERRQLRSRLWWCWVGGWLMMTTAAAIGCFFALRMNHFMHEILKSNRDDDGFSWFSVSSPSTPPWTSLAAAPVLGAVAVLLVAIAVVAVLRKRLPGADNALLAIDWANTADAVARLLDHGKTYPETFRLVARTCQTGHVRQWLLRSAQRIESGYGGAISGAAGVPLSGDAALLTVLVDHSGDQPQIGWQAARDHFDSVSHRRGQLTLALFPVFAVLVSGLLLWLSMATTMGWIWYQVLEIINSFSNNSLF
;
A
#
# COMPACT_ATOMS: atom_id res chain seq x y z
N MET A 1 16.09 0.11 9.86
CA MET A 1 14.92 0.32 10.74
C MET A 1 15.27 -0.15 12.14
N MET A 2 15.95 0.69 12.93
CA MET A 2 16.30 0.45 14.32
C MET A 2 16.15 1.78 15.07
N GLY A 3 15.67 1.76 16.32
CA GLY A 3 15.89 2.87 17.25
C GLY A 3 14.68 3.67 17.76
N LEU A 4 13.50 3.06 17.94
CA LEU A 4 12.35 3.75 18.55
C LEU A 4 11.99 3.26 19.96
N GLU A 5 12.20 1.97 20.23
CA GLU A 5 11.91 1.35 21.52
C GLU A 5 12.88 1.71 22.65
N PRO A 6 14.21 1.90 22.44
CA PRO A 6 15.10 2.18 23.58
C PRO A 6 14.85 3.58 24.14
N THR A 7 14.42 4.56 23.34
CA THR A 7 14.28 5.94 23.80
C THR A 7 13.04 6.16 24.64
N ILE A 8 11.90 5.55 24.29
CA ILE A 8 10.67 5.63 25.09
C ILE A 8 10.80 4.77 26.34
N ALA A 9 11.35 3.56 26.22
CA ALA A 9 11.63 2.72 27.37
C ALA A 9 12.64 3.40 28.32
N ALA A 10 13.69 4.04 27.80
CA ALA A 10 14.64 4.78 28.62
C ALA A 10 14.02 6.00 29.30
N VAL A 11 13.11 6.73 28.64
CA VAL A 11 12.41 7.88 29.27
C VAL A 11 11.43 7.41 30.35
N LEU A 12 10.71 6.31 30.12
CA LEU A 12 9.83 5.70 31.12
C LEU A 12 10.63 5.13 32.30
N MET A 13 11.78 4.51 32.04
CA MET A 13 12.66 3.97 33.08
C MET A 13 13.35 5.09 33.88
N ALA A 14 13.83 6.15 33.21
CA ALA A 14 14.50 7.29 33.87
C ALA A 14 13.55 8.13 34.74
N GLY A 15 12.23 8.06 34.51
CA GLY A 15 11.23 8.68 35.38
C GLY A 15 11.06 7.99 36.73
N LYS A 16 11.48 6.72 36.86
CA LYS A 16 11.34 5.91 38.08
C LYS A 16 12.47 6.18 39.09
N ASP A 17 13.60 6.73 38.64
CA ASP A 17 14.81 6.93 39.46
C ASP A 17 14.73 8.13 40.44
N ASN A 18 13.68 8.95 40.36
CA ASN A 18 13.41 10.03 41.32
C ASN A 18 12.48 9.62 42.48
N ALA A 19 12.07 8.35 42.54
CA ALA A 19 11.34 7.80 43.68
C ALA A 19 12.33 7.29 44.75
N THR A 20 12.16 7.79 45.96
CA THR A 20 12.92 7.55 47.19
C THR A 20 13.42 6.10 47.38
N PRO A 21 14.67 5.86 47.80
CA PRO A 21 15.25 4.52 47.88
C PRO A 21 14.81 3.79 49.15
N ALA A 22 13.75 3.00 49.08
CA ALA A 22 13.39 2.06 50.15
C ALA A 22 12.44 0.97 49.66
N ASP A 23 12.82 0.16 48.66
CA ASP A 23 12.46 -1.25 48.66
C ASP A 23 13.24 -2.05 47.60
N GLN A 24 13.79 -3.19 48.01
CA GLN A 24 14.60 -4.12 47.20
C GLN A 24 13.77 -5.34 46.76
N ASP A 25 12.50 -5.16 46.42
CA ASP A 25 11.76 -6.19 45.70
C ASP A 25 12.14 -6.12 44.22
N GLY A 26 12.50 -7.26 43.64
CA GLY A 26 13.01 -7.37 42.27
C GLY A 26 12.11 -6.67 41.24
N PRO A 27 12.63 -6.32 40.05
CA PRO A 27 11.93 -5.50 39.07
C PRO A 27 10.65 -6.20 38.59
N THR A 28 9.56 -6.00 39.33
CA THR A 28 8.22 -6.33 38.93
C THR A 28 7.89 -5.35 37.82
N ALA A 29 8.08 -5.81 36.59
CA ALA A 29 7.76 -5.02 35.41
C ALA A 29 6.30 -4.60 35.51
N ASP A 30 6.06 -3.29 35.59
CA ASP A 30 4.71 -2.74 35.73
C ASP A 30 3.82 -3.34 34.63
N PRO A 31 2.68 -3.98 34.97
CA PRO A 31 1.85 -4.70 34.00
C PRO A 31 1.38 -3.79 32.85
N ASN A 32 1.25 -2.49 33.11
CA ASN A 32 0.91 -1.47 32.13
C ASN A 32 2.02 -1.24 31.09
N VAL A 33 3.30 -1.39 31.47
CA VAL A 33 4.45 -1.26 30.56
C VAL A 33 4.56 -2.51 29.70
N LEU A 34 4.36 -3.69 30.28
CA LEU A 34 4.37 -4.93 29.51
C LEU A 34 3.25 -4.93 28.44
N GLY A 35 2.03 -4.54 28.82
CA GLY A 35 0.90 -4.43 27.87
C GLY A 35 1.17 -3.44 26.72
N PHE A 36 1.92 -2.37 26.97
CA PHE A 36 2.34 -1.43 25.94
C PHE A 36 3.27 -2.07 24.92
N LEU A 37 4.33 -2.71 25.41
CA LEU A 37 5.36 -3.31 24.56
C LEU A 37 4.75 -4.41 23.71
N VAL A 38 3.83 -5.20 24.28
CA VAL A 38 3.06 -6.21 23.53
C VAL A 38 2.22 -5.55 22.43
N ALA A 39 1.48 -4.48 22.74
CA ALA A 39 0.67 -3.76 21.73
C ALA A 39 1.54 -3.14 20.62
N CYS A 40 2.69 -2.55 20.97
CA CYS A 40 3.64 -2.02 19.99
C CYS A 40 4.23 -3.12 19.10
N GLN A 41 4.58 -4.26 19.70
CA GLN A 41 5.10 -5.41 18.96
C GLN A 41 4.05 -5.97 18.00
N GLU A 42 2.79 -6.10 18.42
CA GLU A 42 1.69 -6.56 17.57
C GLU A 42 1.48 -5.63 16.37
N ARG A 43 1.44 -4.31 16.59
CA ARG A 43 1.31 -3.31 15.53
C ARG A 43 2.48 -3.35 14.54
N ARG A 44 3.70 -3.60 15.03
CA ARG A 44 4.90 -3.77 14.19
C ARG A 44 4.82 -5.04 13.36
N GLN A 45 4.34 -6.14 13.93
CA GLN A 45 4.11 -7.38 13.20
C GLN A 45 3.06 -7.18 12.11
N LEU A 46 1.92 -6.54 12.42
CA LEU A 46 0.88 -6.20 11.44
C LEU A 46 1.43 -5.38 10.29
N ARG A 47 2.22 -4.32 10.58
CA ARG A 47 2.86 -3.50 9.56
C ARG A 47 3.81 -4.31 8.67
N SER A 48 4.61 -5.19 9.26
CA SER A 48 5.52 -6.03 8.49
C SER A 48 4.77 -7.01 7.58
N ARG A 49 3.69 -7.64 8.07
CA ARG A 49 2.85 -8.55 7.29
C ARG A 49 2.15 -7.82 6.14
N LEU A 50 1.62 -6.63 6.41
CA LEU A 50 1.01 -5.78 5.39
C LEU A 50 2.01 -5.43 4.29
N TRP A 51 3.23 -5.05 4.69
CA TRP A 51 4.32 -4.76 3.76
C TRP A 51 4.70 -5.97 2.90
N TRP A 52 4.92 -7.13 3.52
CA TRP A 52 5.28 -8.36 2.80
C TRP A 52 4.14 -8.86 1.89
N CYS A 53 2.89 -8.76 2.34
CA CYS A 53 1.72 -9.08 1.51
C CYS A 53 1.65 -8.18 0.28
N TRP A 54 1.87 -6.87 0.47
CA TRP A 54 1.88 -5.90 -0.61
C TRP A 54 3.00 -6.16 -1.63
N VAL A 55 4.23 -6.37 -1.14
CA VAL A 55 5.39 -6.71 -1.98
C VAL A 55 5.13 -8.01 -2.75
N GLY A 56 4.59 -9.03 -2.07
CA GLY A 56 4.26 -10.32 -2.68
C GLY A 56 3.23 -10.20 -3.82
N GLY A 57 2.15 -9.46 -3.62
CA GLY A 57 1.14 -9.28 -4.68
C GLY A 57 1.66 -8.49 -5.88
N TRP A 58 2.50 -7.47 -5.67
CA TRP A 58 3.16 -6.78 -6.78
C TRP A 58 4.14 -7.67 -7.54
N LEU A 59 4.91 -8.49 -6.83
CA LEU A 59 5.81 -9.46 -7.46
C LEU A 59 5.01 -10.47 -8.29
N MET A 60 3.85 -10.93 -7.80
CA MET A 60 2.96 -11.80 -8.56
C MET A 60 2.40 -11.12 -9.82
N MET A 61 1.91 -9.88 -9.72
CA MET A 61 1.38 -9.15 -10.88
C MET A 61 2.46 -8.87 -11.93
N THR A 62 3.66 -8.47 -11.50
CA THR A 62 4.77 -8.16 -12.42
C THR A 62 5.32 -9.41 -13.10
N THR A 63 5.42 -10.53 -12.39
CA THR A 63 5.81 -11.81 -12.98
C THR A 63 4.78 -12.30 -14.00
N ALA A 64 3.48 -12.22 -13.68
CA ALA A 64 2.42 -12.57 -14.63
C ALA A 64 2.46 -11.69 -15.89
N ALA A 65 2.64 -10.37 -15.73
CA ALA A 65 2.78 -9.45 -16.86
C ALA A 65 4.03 -9.74 -17.71
N ALA A 66 5.17 -10.04 -17.07
CA ALA A 66 6.41 -10.38 -17.75
C ALA A 66 6.27 -11.68 -18.57
N ILE A 67 5.66 -12.72 -17.98
CA ILE A 67 5.37 -13.98 -18.66
C ILE A 67 4.43 -13.74 -19.86
N GLY A 68 3.33 -13.01 -19.65
CA GLY A 68 2.38 -12.69 -20.73
C GLY A 68 3.01 -11.90 -21.88
N CYS A 69 3.91 -10.95 -21.56
CA CYS A 69 4.68 -10.21 -22.55
C CYS A 69 5.65 -11.12 -23.31
N PHE A 70 6.37 -11.99 -22.60
CA PHE A 70 7.30 -12.95 -23.20
C PHE A 70 6.60 -13.89 -24.19
N PHE A 71 5.45 -14.45 -23.81
CA PHE A 71 4.66 -15.31 -24.71
C PHE A 71 4.18 -14.56 -25.95
N ALA A 72 3.69 -13.33 -25.79
CA ALA A 72 3.25 -12.50 -26.92
C ALA A 72 4.41 -12.20 -27.89
N LEU A 73 5.58 -11.84 -27.38
CA LEU A 73 6.77 -11.58 -28.19
C LEU A 73 7.26 -12.85 -28.90
N ARG A 74 7.27 -13.99 -28.20
CA ARG A 74 7.74 -15.25 -28.78
C ARG A 74 6.81 -15.73 -29.90
N MET A 75 5.49 -15.58 -29.72
CA MET A 75 4.52 -15.90 -30.77
C MET A 75 4.66 -14.97 -31.98
N ASN A 76 4.84 -13.67 -31.76
CA ASN A 76 5.06 -12.71 -32.84
C ASN A 76 6.31 -13.06 -33.66
N HIS A 77 7.40 -13.42 -32.99
CA HIS A 77 8.63 -13.85 -33.65
C HIS A 77 8.42 -15.13 -34.49
N PHE A 78 7.80 -16.14 -33.90
CA PHE A 78 7.56 -17.42 -34.58
C PHE A 78 6.70 -17.25 -35.83
N MET A 79 5.66 -16.42 -35.76
CA MET A 79 4.82 -16.13 -36.92
C MET A 79 5.54 -15.33 -37.99
N HIS A 80 6.42 -14.40 -37.61
CA HIS A 80 7.23 -13.68 -38.58
C HIS A 80 8.21 -14.61 -39.31
N GLU A 81 8.79 -15.58 -38.61
CA GLU A 81 9.65 -16.61 -39.22
C GLU A 81 8.88 -17.52 -40.19
N ILE A 82 7.68 -17.98 -39.83
CA ILE A 82 6.84 -18.79 -40.74
C ILE A 82 6.48 -18.00 -42.00
N LEU A 83 6.05 -16.74 -41.85
CA LEU A 83 5.69 -15.88 -42.98
C LEU A 83 6.89 -15.59 -43.87
N LYS A 84 8.08 -15.42 -43.30
CA LYS A 84 9.31 -15.21 -44.05
C LYS A 84 9.74 -16.49 -44.79
N SER A 85 9.70 -17.64 -44.12
CA SER A 85 10.05 -18.93 -44.74
C SER A 85 9.15 -19.24 -45.94
N ASN A 86 7.84 -19.00 -45.83
CA ASN A 86 6.90 -19.20 -46.93
C ASN A 86 7.08 -18.19 -48.09
N ARG A 87 7.70 -17.04 -47.83
CA ARG A 87 7.95 -16.01 -48.85
C ARG A 87 9.19 -16.32 -49.70
N ASP A 88 10.20 -16.94 -49.10
CA ASP A 88 11.49 -17.20 -49.76
C ASP A 88 11.48 -18.53 -50.57
N ASP A 89 10.57 -19.46 -50.27
CA ASP A 89 10.33 -20.68 -51.07
C ASP A 89 9.42 -20.35 -52.28
N ASP A 90 10.01 -19.82 -53.36
CA ASP A 90 9.42 -19.39 -54.64
C ASP A 90 8.54 -20.43 -55.40
N GLY A 91 8.25 -21.60 -54.81
CA GLY A 91 7.49 -22.69 -55.43
C GLY A 91 5.99 -22.74 -55.10
N PHE A 92 5.50 -22.04 -54.06
CA PHE A 92 4.12 -22.16 -53.58
C PHE A 92 3.39 -20.80 -53.53
N SER A 93 3.05 -20.27 -54.70
CA SER A 93 2.41 -18.95 -54.87
C SER A 93 0.95 -18.85 -54.39
N TRP A 94 0.37 -19.90 -53.79
CA TRP A 94 -1.04 -19.88 -53.34
C TRP A 94 -1.29 -18.95 -52.14
N PHE A 95 -0.24 -18.57 -51.39
CA PHE A 95 -0.31 -17.61 -50.29
C PHE A 95 0.18 -16.20 -50.67
N SER A 96 0.09 -15.81 -51.94
CA SER A 96 0.11 -14.39 -52.31
C SER A 96 -1.22 -13.75 -51.87
N VAL A 97 -1.44 -13.73 -50.56
CA VAL A 97 -2.50 -12.97 -49.90
C VAL A 97 -2.26 -11.52 -50.29
N SER A 98 -3.05 -11.06 -51.25
CA SER A 98 -3.13 -9.66 -51.66
C SER A 98 -3.30 -8.85 -50.40
N SER A 99 -2.32 -7.99 -50.07
CA SER A 99 -2.31 -7.16 -48.87
C SER A 99 -3.70 -6.61 -48.61
N PRO A 100 -4.43 -7.15 -47.61
CA PRO A 100 -5.79 -6.68 -47.37
C PRO A 100 -5.66 -5.21 -46.96
N SER A 101 -6.41 -4.34 -47.63
CA SER A 101 -6.47 -2.90 -47.37
C SER A 101 -6.96 -2.56 -45.95
N THR A 102 -7.20 -3.55 -45.10
CA THR A 102 -7.39 -3.38 -43.67
C THR A 102 -6.09 -2.84 -43.07
N PRO A 103 -6.13 -1.68 -42.40
CA PRO A 103 -4.94 -1.04 -41.91
C PRO A 103 -4.16 -2.00 -40.99
N PRO A 104 -2.85 -2.20 -41.22
CA PRO A 104 -2.01 -3.15 -40.47
C PRO A 104 -1.89 -2.84 -38.96
N TRP A 105 -2.57 -1.80 -38.48
CA TRP A 105 -2.40 -1.21 -37.17
C TRP A 105 -3.15 -2.01 -36.09
N THR A 106 -4.26 -2.68 -36.42
CA THR A 106 -5.08 -3.38 -35.41
C THR A 106 -4.42 -4.67 -34.92
N SER A 107 -3.68 -5.38 -35.77
CA SER A 107 -2.95 -6.60 -35.41
C SER A 107 -1.55 -6.32 -34.88
N LEU A 108 -0.87 -5.28 -35.38
CA LEU A 108 0.45 -4.90 -34.90
C LEU A 108 0.41 -4.15 -33.56
N ALA A 109 -0.73 -3.57 -33.17
CA ALA A 109 -0.85 -2.79 -31.92
C ALA A 109 -1.03 -3.65 -30.65
N ALA A 110 -1.52 -4.89 -30.74
CA ALA A 110 -1.86 -5.65 -29.53
C ALA A 110 -0.63 -6.01 -28.67
N ALA A 111 0.46 -6.45 -29.29
CA ALA A 111 1.72 -6.76 -28.60
C ALA A 111 2.37 -5.52 -27.93
N PRO A 112 2.54 -4.37 -28.61
CA PRO A 112 3.08 -3.17 -27.97
C PRO A 112 2.12 -2.58 -26.93
N VAL A 113 0.80 -2.74 -27.08
CA VAL A 113 -0.16 -2.33 -26.04
C VAL A 113 0.00 -3.18 -24.78
N LEU A 114 0.06 -4.51 -24.90
CA LEU A 114 0.32 -5.40 -23.76
C LEU A 114 1.68 -5.10 -23.11
N GLY A 115 2.71 -4.86 -23.92
CA GLY A 115 4.02 -4.42 -23.46
C GLY A 115 3.95 -3.09 -22.70
N ALA A 116 3.23 -2.11 -23.23
CA ALA A 116 3.03 -0.81 -22.59
C ALA A 116 2.28 -0.94 -21.25
N VAL A 117 1.26 -1.81 -21.17
CA VAL A 117 0.56 -2.11 -19.92
C VAL A 117 1.50 -2.74 -18.90
N ALA A 118 2.33 -3.72 -19.32
CA ALA A 118 3.31 -4.34 -18.43
C ALA A 118 4.34 -3.32 -17.90
N VAL A 119 4.87 -2.46 -18.78
CA VAL A 119 5.80 -1.39 -18.40
C VAL A 119 5.13 -0.38 -17.46
N LEU A 120 3.88 -0.01 -17.73
CA LEU A 120 3.11 0.89 -16.87
C LEU A 120 2.90 0.30 -15.48
N LEU A 121 2.53 -0.99 -15.37
CA LEU A 121 2.36 -1.68 -14.09
C LEU A 121 3.68 -1.71 -13.30
N VAL A 122 4.80 -2.03 -13.95
CA VAL A 122 6.13 -1.99 -13.31
C VAL A 122 6.48 -0.57 -12.88
N ALA A 123 6.23 0.45 -13.71
CA ALA A 123 6.50 1.84 -13.38
C ALA A 123 5.67 2.29 -12.16
N ILE A 124 4.38 1.92 -12.09
CA ILE A 124 3.53 2.20 -10.93
C ILE A 124 4.08 1.51 -9.68
N ALA A 125 4.49 0.24 -9.79
CA ALA A 125 5.09 -0.50 -8.68
C ALA A 125 6.35 0.19 -8.15
N VAL A 126 7.26 0.58 -9.05
CA VAL A 126 8.50 1.28 -8.72
C VAL A 126 8.21 2.63 -8.09
N VAL A 127 7.29 3.42 -8.65
CA VAL A 127 6.90 4.72 -8.09
C VAL A 127 6.29 4.56 -6.70
N ALA A 128 5.47 3.53 -6.47
CA ALA A 128 4.88 3.25 -5.16
C ALA A 128 5.95 2.86 -4.12
N VAL A 129 6.92 2.01 -4.49
CA VAL A 129 8.07 1.64 -3.65
C VAL A 129 8.93 2.87 -3.34
N LEU A 130 9.26 3.69 -4.33
CA LEU A 130 10.09 4.88 -4.18
C LEU A 130 9.42 5.94 -3.31
N ARG A 131 8.10 6.14 -3.46
CA ARG A 131 7.35 7.09 -2.65
C ARG A 131 7.03 6.57 -1.24
N LYS A 132 7.30 5.29 -0.96
CA LYS A 132 6.87 4.60 0.28
C LYS A 132 5.39 4.81 0.60
N ARG A 133 4.59 5.05 -0.44
CA ARG A 133 3.15 5.29 -0.35
C ARG A 133 2.46 4.11 -0.98
N LEU A 134 1.78 3.37 -0.14
CA LEU A 134 1.06 2.18 -0.55
C LEU A 134 -0.40 2.61 -0.79
N PRO A 135 -0.89 2.61 -2.04
CA PRO A 135 -2.28 2.93 -2.29
C PRO A 135 -3.17 1.98 -1.49
N GLY A 136 -4.03 2.54 -0.63
CA GLY A 136 -4.91 1.80 0.28
C GLY A 136 -4.30 1.48 1.66
N ALA A 137 -3.02 1.13 1.73
CA ALA A 137 -2.37 0.79 3.00
C ALA A 137 -1.93 2.03 3.81
N ASP A 138 -1.75 3.19 3.17
CA ASP A 138 -1.43 4.45 3.86
C ASP A 138 -2.46 4.80 4.94
N ASN A 139 -3.75 4.53 4.71
CA ASN A 139 -4.82 4.80 5.69
C ASN A 139 -4.78 3.83 6.88
N ALA A 140 -4.36 2.57 6.67
CA ALA A 140 -4.20 1.61 7.74
C ALA A 140 -2.95 1.92 8.58
N LEU A 141 -1.84 2.27 7.92
CA LEU A 141 -0.61 2.70 8.59
C LEU A 141 -0.80 3.97 9.40
N LEU A 142 -1.55 4.95 8.85
CA LEU A 142 -1.88 6.19 9.54
C LEU A 142 -2.75 5.92 10.78
N ALA A 143 -3.72 5.01 10.70
CA ALA A 143 -4.51 4.60 11.87
C ALA A 143 -3.63 3.93 12.96
N ILE A 144 -2.68 3.07 12.57
CA ILE A 144 -1.71 2.47 13.50
C ILE A 144 -0.85 3.55 14.18
N ASP A 145 -0.39 4.54 13.41
CA ASP A 145 0.41 5.63 13.95
C ASP A 145 -0.41 6.51 14.91
N TRP A 146 -1.70 6.74 14.62
CA TRP A 146 -2.61 7.43 15.55
C TRP A 146 -2.87 6.63 16.81
N ALA A 147 -3.06 5.31 16.73
CA ALA A 147 -3.23 4.45 17.90
C ALA A 147 -1.98 4.47 18.81
N ASN A 148 -0.78 4.39 18.22
CA ASN A 148 0.49 4.51 18.95
C ASN A 148 0.66 5.89 19.60
N THR A 149 0.32 6.93 18.85
CA THR A 149 0.41 8.32 19.31
C THR A 149 -0.56 8.56 20.47
N ALA A 150 -1.80 8.13 20.33
CA ALA A 150 -2.83 8.30 21.35
C ALA A 150 -2.47 7.56 22.64
N ASP A 151 -1.94 6.34 22.54
CA ASP A 151 -1.46 5.58 23.69
C ASP A 151 -0.28 6.27 24.40
N ALA A 152 0.72 6.72 23.64
CA ALA A 152 1.87 7.43 24.19
C ALA A 152 1.45 8.75 24.87
N VAL A 153 0.53 9.50 24.26
CA VAL A 153 -0.02 10.73 24.84
C VAL A 153 -0.79 10.44 26.12
N ALA A 154 -1.71 9.46 26.11
CA ALA A 154 -2.49 9.08 27.28
C ALA A 154 -1.60 8.77 28.49
N ARG A 155 -0.52 8.02 28.27
CA ARG A 155 0.43 7.65 29.33
C ARG A 155 1.21 8.84 29.86
N LEU A 156 1.70 9.71 28.99
CA LEU A 156 2.46 10.89 29.43
C LEU A 156 1.56 11.85 30.23
N LEU A 157 0.30 11.99 29.83
CA LEU A 157 -0.70 12.77 30.58
C LEU A 157 -1.02 12.14 31.94
N ASP A 158 -1.12 10.81 32.02
CA ASP A 158 -1.30 10.06 33.27
C ASP A 158 -0.14 10.28 34.26
N HIS A 159 1.08 10.50 33.74
CA HIS A 159 2.25 10.89 34.53
C HIS A 159 2.30 12.40 34.87
N GLY A 160 1.20 13.14 34.63
CA GLY A 160 1.07 14.56 34.96
C GLY A 160 1.82 15.52 34.03
N LYS A 161 2.26 15.07 32.85
CA LYS A 161 2.91 15.95 31.87
C LYS A 161 1.91 16.89 31.20
N THR A 162 2.37 18.10 30.87
CA THR A 162 1.54 19.07 30.16
C THR A 162 1.34 18.68 28.70
N TYR A 163 0.22 19.09 28.10
CA TYR A 163 -0.10 18.82 26.69
C TYR A 163 1.02 19.18 25.69
N PRO A 164 1.60 20.40 25.72
CA PRO A 164 2.65 20.77 24.77
C PRO A 164 3.93 19.94 24.92
N GLU A 165 4.32 19.63 26.16
CA GLU A 165 5.49 18.80 26.46
C GLU A 165 5.28 17.38 25.94
N THR A 166 4.13 16.79 26.24
CA THR A 166 3.71 15.47 25.78
C THR A 166 3.70 15.39 24.25
N PHE A 167 3.06 16.33 23.56
CA PHE A 167 3.00 16.33 22.10
C PHE A 167 4.37 16.45 21.45
N ARG A 168 5.27 17.28 22.00
CA ARG A 168 6.65 17.38 21.49
C ARG A 168 7.42 16.10 21.70
N LEU A 169 7.28 15.45 22.85
CA LEU A 169 7.96 14.21 23.16
C LEU A 169 7.49 13.09 22.24
N VAL A 170 6.18 12.94 22.08
CA VAL A 170 5.60 11.95 21.16
C VAL A 170 5.95 12.26 19.70
N ALA A 171 5.93 13.53 19.28
CA ALA A 171 6.31 13.94 17.93
C ALA A 171 7.74 13.53 17.54
N ARG A 172 8.68 13.51 18.50
CA ARG A 172 10.06 13.02 18.25
C ARG A 172 10.08 11.52 17.95
N THR A 173 9.10 10.79 18.44
CA THR A 173 8.99 9.33 18.28
C THR A 173 8.12 8.91 17.10
N CYS A 174 7.25 9.79 16.60
CA CYS A 174 6.43 9.50 15.43
C CYS A 174 7.29 9.31 14.17
N GLN A 175 7.11 8.17 13.48
CA GLN A 175 7.78 7.91 12.20
C GLN A 175 7.15 8.71 11.05
N THR A 176 5.84 8.95 11.13
CA THR A 176 5.09 9.57 10.04
C THR A 176 5.09 11.08 10.17
N GLY A 177 5.57 11.74 9.10
CA GLY A 177 5.71 13.19 9.05
C GLY A 177 4.40 13.94 9.29
N HIS A 178 3.26 13.38 8.86
CA HIS A 178 1.95 14.00 9.02
C HIS A 178 1.52 14.08 10.49
N VAL A 179 1.55 12.95 11.22
CA VAL A 179 1.23 12.88 12.65
C VAL A 179 2.19 13.76 13.46
N ARG A 180 3.49 13.71 13.14
CA ARG A 180 4.50 14.56 13.77
C ARG A 180 4.21 16.05 13.59
N GLN A 181 3.93 16.49 12.37
CA GLN A 181 3.60 17.90 12.08
C GLN A 181 2.31 18.32 12.77
N TRP A 182 1.31 17.44 12.82
CA TRP A 182 0.08 17.68 13.53
C TRP A 182 0.35 17.92 15.03
N LEU A 183 1.07 17.01 15.70
CA LEU A 183 1.42 17.14 17.11
C LEU A 183 2.21 18.41 17.42
N LEU A 184 3.22 18.75 16.62
CA LEU A 184 4.03 19.95 16.84
C LEU A 184 3.21 21.23 16.69
N ARG A 185 2.31 21.29 15.71
CA ARG A 185 1.42 22.44 15.53
C ARG A 185 0.39 22.53 16.65
N SER A 186 -0.17 21.41 17.10
CA SER A 186 -1.07 21.37 18.25
C SER A 186 -0.37 21.86 19.52
N ALA A 187 0.88 21.42 19.76
CA ALA A 187 1.69 21.90 20.88
C ALA A 187 1.90 23.42 20.84
N GLN A 188 2.34 23.94 19.69
CA GLN A 188 2.58 25.38 19.50
C GLN A 188 1.31 26.22 19.72
N ARG A 189 0.15 25.72 19.29
CA ARG A 189 -1.12 26.43 19.48
C ARG A 189 -1.54 26.53 20.94
N ILE A 190 -1.41 25.43 21.68
CA ILE A 190 -1.71 25.41 23.11
C ILE A 190 -0.83 26.40 23.86
N GLU A 191 0.45 26.48 23.53
CA GLU A 191 1.37 27.46 24.13
C GLU A 191 1.03 28.90 23.79
N SER A 192 0.52 29.16 22.59
CA SER A 192 0.07 30.51 22.19
C SER A 192 -1.28 30.92 22.78
N GLY A 193 -1.89 30.10 23.64
CA GLY A 193 -3.13 30.46 24.35
C GLY A 193 -4.40 30.41 23.51
N TYR A 194 -4.36 29.82 22.30
CA TYR A 194 -5.59 29.54 21.55
C TYR A 194 -6.37 28.43 22.28
N GLY A 195 -7.43 28.84 22.99
CA GLY A 195 -8.32 27.97 23.74
C GLY A 195 -8.99 26.95 22.83
N GLY A 196 -8.65 25.68 23.03
CA GLY A 196 -9.07 24.56 22.19
C GLY A 196 -7.85 23.74 21.84
N ALA A 197 -7.47 22.85 22.75
CA ALA A 197 -6.27 22.02 22.63
C ALA A 197 -6.23 21.20 21.32
N ILE A 198 -7.41 20.99 20.70
CA ILE A 198 -7.60 19.99 19.67
C ILE A 198 -8.56 20.48 18.54
N SER A 199 -9.67 21.16 18.88
CA SER A 199 -10.71 21.58 17.91
C SER A 199 -10.33 22.69 16.92
N GLY A 200 -9.15 23.30 17.06
CA GLY A 200 -8.73 24.45 16.25
C GLY A 200 -7.97 24.14 14.95
N ALA A 201 -7.57 22.90 14.66
CA ALA A 201 -6.61 22.57 13.58
C ALA A 201 -7.12 22.83 12.13
N ALA A 202 -8.21 23.59 11.97
CA ALA A 202 -8.92 24.01 10.75
C ALA A 202 -8.10 24.71 9.63
N GLY A 203 -6.77 24.76 9.72
CA GLY A 203 -5.88 25.29 8.68
C GLY A 203 -4.98 24.25 8.01
N VAL A 204 -5.00 23.00 8.46
CA VAL A 204 -4.32 21.87 7.81
C VAL A 204 -5.41 21.02 7.17
N PRO A 205 -5.25 20.49 5.95
CA PRO A 205 -6.15 19.44 5.49
C PRO A 205 -6.03 18.25 6.45
N LEU A 206 -6.94 18.18 7.43
CA LEU A 206 -6.99 17.05 8.36
C LEU A 206 -7.40 15.84 7.53
N SER A 207 -6.60 14.77 7.60
CA SER A 207 -7.13 13.44 7.27
C SER A 207 -8.38 13.22 8.13
N GLY A 208 -9.43 12.58 7.59
CA GLY A 208 -10.67 12.33 8.36
C GLY A 208 -10.41 11.67 9.73
N ASP A 209 -9.36 10.85 9.84
CA ASP A 209 -8.92 10.23 11.09
C ASP A 209 -8.46 11.27 12.13
N ALA A 210 -7.77 12.34 11.72
CA ALA A 210 -7.33 13.40 12.64
C ALA A 210 -8.52 14.25 13.15
N ALA A 211 -9.55 14.46 12.33
CA ALA A 211 -10.78 15.14 12.76
C ALA A 211 -11.62 14.26 13.71
N LEU A 212 -11.61 12.94 13.51
CA LEU A 212 -12.26 12.02 14.43
C LEU A 212 -11.51 11.96 15.77
N LEU A 213 -10.18 11.98 15.75
CA LEU A 213 -9.37 12.12 16.95
C LEU A 213 -9.78 13.38 17.73
N THR A 214 -10.01 14.50 17.04
CA THR A 214 -10.38 15.74 17.72
C THR A 214 -11.70 15.62 18.46
N VAL A 215 -12.69 15.00 17.84
CA VAL A 215 -14.01 14.79 18.45
C VAL A 215 -13.92 13.87 19.67
N LEU A 216 -13.14 12.78 19.58
CA LEU A 216 -13.02 11.81 20.67
C LEU A 216 -12.35 12.40 21.92
N VAL A 217 -11.35 13.26 21.74
CA VAL A 217 -10.63 13.83 22.88
C VAL A 217 -11.36 15.03 23.47
N ASP A 218 -11.99 15.88 22.66
CA ASP A 218 -12.73 17.06 23.14
C ASP A 218 -13.94 16.67 24.02
N HIS A 219 -14.49 15.48 23.82
CA HIS A 219 -15.63 14.98 24.60
C HIS A 219 -15.29 14.56 26.04
N SER A 220 -14.00 14.45 26.38
CA SER A 220 -13.55 13.90 27.67
C SER A 220 -13.45 14.92 28.81
N GLY A 221 -13.67 16.22 28.54
CA GLY A 221 -13.73 17.26 29.56
C GLY A 221 -12.49 17.33 30.45
N ASP A 222 -12.69 17.26 31.78
CA ASP A 222 -11.64 17.42 32.80
C ASP A 222 -10.66 16.23 32.91
N GLN A 223 -10.94 15.11 32.23
CA GLN A 223 -10.09 13.91 32.28
C GLN A 223 -9.49 13.60 30.91
N PRO A 224 -8.45 14.36 30.49
CA PRO A 224 -7.90 14.26 29.14
C PRO A 224 -7.37 12.86 28.81
N GLN A 225 -6.83 12.16 29.81
CA GLN A 225 -6.34 10.79 29.67
C GLN A 225 -7.41 9.81 29.16
N ILE A 226 -8.66 9.99 29.59
CA ILE A 226 -9.78 9.13 29.17
C ILE A 226 -10.10 9.36 27.69
N GLY A 227 -10.07 10.61 27.23
CA GLY A 227 -10.28 10.93 25.81
C GLY A 227 -9.22 10.31 24.91
N TRP A 228 -7.96 10.33 25.34
CA TRP A 228 -6.87 9.69 24.60
C TRP A 228 -6.90 8.16 24.66
N GLN A 229 -7.39 7.57 25.74
CA GLN A 229 -7.67 6.13 25.82
C GLN A 229 -8.81 5.72 24.88
N ALA A 230 -9.92 6.47 24.87
CA ALA A 230 -11.03 6.24 23.94
C ALA A 230 -10.58 6.38 22.47
N ALA A 231 -9.73 7.37 22.18
CA ALA A 231 -9.11 7.52 20.87
C ALA A 231 -8.22 6.34 20.51
N ARG A 232 -7.37 5.88 21.44
CA ARG A 232 -6.54 4.68 21.26
C ARG A 232 -7.40 3.49 20.87
N ASP A 233 -8.43 3.18 21.65
CA ASP A 233 -9.28 1.99 21.43
C ASP A 233 -10.03 2.07 20.09
N HIS A 234 -10.49 3.27 19.73
CA HIS A 234 -11.10 3.50 18.44
C HIS A 234 -10.11 3.22 17.29
N PHE A 235 -8.94 3.85 17.29
CA PHE A 235 -7.95 3.67 16.22
C PHE A 235 -7.37 2.26 16.19
N ASP A 236 -7.27 1.59 17.34
CA ASP A 236 -6.86 0.19 17.41
C ASP A 236 -7.88 -0.69 16.68
N SER A 237 -9.17 -0.58 17.02
CA SER A 237 -10.25 -1.32 16.35
C SER A 237 -10.33 -1.03 14.85
N VAL A 238 -10.13 0.23 14.44
CA VAL A 238 -10.14 0.65 13.03
C VAL A 238 -8.92 0.09 12.31
N SER A 239 -7.74 0.11 12.93
CA SER A 239 -6.51 -0.41 12.34
C SER A 239 -6.59 -1.94 12.13
N HIS A 240 -7.17 -2.68 13.08
CA HIS A 240 -7.40 -4.11 12.94
C HIS A 240 -8.38 -4.42 11.80
N ARG A 241 -9.52 -3.73 11.75
CA ARG A 241 -10.51 -3.93 10.67
C ARG A 241 -9.94 -3.58 9.29
N ARG A 242 -9.32 -2.41 9.14
CA ARG A 242 -8.72 -1.97 7.87
C ARG A 242 -7.53 -2.85 7.46
N GLY A 243 -6.72 -3.26 8.43
CA GLY A 243 -5.59 -4.16 8.22
C GLY A 243 -6.03 -5.54 7.75
N GLN A 244 -7.02 -6.14 8.41
CA GLN A 244 -7.60 -7.44 8.03
C GLN A 244 -8.26 -7.38 6.65
N LEU A 245 -9.04 -6.33 6.36
CA LEU A 245 -9.64 -6.14 5.04
C LEU A 245 -8.57 -6.04 3.95
N THR A 246 -7.50 -5.28 4.20
CA THR A 246 -6.42 -5.13 3.24
C THR A 246 -5.68 -6.45 3.01
N LEU A 247 -5.37 -7.19 4.09
CA LEU A 247 -4.72 -8.49 4.00
C LEU A 247 -5.59 -9.56 3.31
N ALA A 248 -6.91 -9.47 3.44
CA ALA A 248 -7.83 -10.41 2.79
C ALA A 248 -8.09 -10.05 1.31
N LEU A 249 -8.30 -8.77 1.00
CA LEU A 249 -8.68 -8.32 -0.34
C LEU A 249 -7.49 -8.24 -1.29
N PHE A 250 -6.30 -7.86 -0.79
CA PHE A 250 -5.16 -7.62 -1.65
C PHE A 250 -4.68 -8.87 -2.41
N PRO A 251 -4.54 -10.05 -1.79
CA PRO A 251 -4.19 -11.27 -2.51
C PRO A 251 -5.23 -11.64 -3.57
N VAL A 252 -6.52 -11.52 -3.25
CA VAL A 252 -7.62 -11.81 -4.19
C VAL A 252 -7.54 -10.87 -5.39
N PHE A 253 -7.36 -9.58 -5.14
CA PHE A 253 -7.18 -8.59 -6.20
C PHE A 253 -5.95 -8.90 -7.06
N ALA A 254 -4.83 -9.27 -6.44
CA ALA A 254 -3.61 -9.64 -7.16
C ALA A 254 -3.79 -10.85 -8.06
N VAL A 255 -4.47 -11.89 -7.58
CA VAL A 255 -4.79 -13.08 -8.38
C VAL A 255 -5.72 -12.72 -9.54
N LEU A 256 -6.77 -11.93 -9.30
CA LEU A 256 -7.73 -11.51 -10.34
C LEU A 256 -7.06 -10.70 -11.45
N VAL A 257 -6.23 -9.72 -11.09
CA VAL A 257 -5.48 -8.91 -12.07
C VAL A 257 -4.49 -9.78 -12.85
N SER A 258 -3.76 -10.66 -12.16
CA SER A 258 -2.81 -11.58 -12.81
C SER A 258 -3.52 -12.53 -13.78
N GLY A 259 -4.65 -13.11 -13.37
CA GLY A 259 -5.48 -13.97 -14.21
C GLY A 259 -6.05 -13.24 -15.41
N LEU A 260 -6.52 -12.00 -15.24
CA LEU A 260 -7.00 -11.16 -16.34
C LEU A 260 -5.89 -10.86 -17.36
N LEU A 261 -4.68 -10.56 -16.89
CA LEU A 261 -3.52 -10.32 -17.78
C LEU A 261 -3.16 -11.57 -18.58
N LEU A 262 -3.14 -12.74 -17.94
CA LEU A 262 -2.91 -14.02 -18.62
C LEU A 262 -4.02 -14.33 -19.62
N TRP A 263 -5.29 -14.10 -19.23
CA TRP A 263 -6.43 -14.30 -20.11
C TRP A 263 -6.37 -13.39 -21.34
N LEU A 264 -6.06 -12.10 -21.17
CA LEU A 264 -5.89 -11.16 -22.28
C LEU A 264 -4.75 -11.58 -23.20
N SER A 265 -3.62 -12.02 -22.63
CA SER A 265 -2.50 -12.55 -23.42
C SER A 265 -2.93 -13.75 -24.26
N MET A 266 -3.63 -14.72 -23.67
CA MET A 266 -4.11 -15.92 -24.35
C MET A 266 -5.16 -15.59 -25.43
N ALA A 267 -6.13 -14.74 -25.10
CA ALA A 267 -7.16 -14.28 -26.04
C ALA A 267 -6.56 -13.54 -27.24
N THR A 268 -5.52 -12.74 -27.02
CA THR A 268 -4.80 -12.04 -28.08
C THR A 268 -4.13 -13.05 -29.02
N THR A 269 -3.46 -14.08 -28.48
CA THR A 269 -2.82 -15.11 -29.31
C THR A 269 -3.83 -15.94 -30.10
N MET A 270 -4.96 -16.33 -29.49
CA MET A 270 -6.00 -17.09 -30.18
C MET A 270 -6.71 -16.27 -31.25
N GLY A 271 -7.04 -15.01 -30.97
CA GLY A 271 -7.70 -14.12 -31.93
C GLY A 271 -6.87 -13.97 -33.21
N TRP A 272 -5.55 -13.92 -33.07
CA TRP A 272 -4.64 -13.83 -34.22
C TRP A 272 -4.60 -15.12 -35.05
N ILE A 273 -4.60 -16.29 -34.41
CA ILE A 273 -4.69 -17.59 -35.11
C ILE A 273 -6.02 -17.70 -35.88
N TRP A 274 -7.13 -17.33 -35.25
CA TRP A 274 -8.44 -17.37 -35.91
C TRP A 274 -8.53 -16.42 -37.11
N TYR A 275 -7.93 -15.24 -37.01
CA TYR A 275 -7.83 -14.30 -38.12
C TYR A 275 -7.12 -14.94 -39.33
N GLN A 276 -5.99 -15.60 -39.11
CA GLN A 276 -5.25 -16.31 -40.16
C GLN A 276 -6.09 -17.43 -40.80
N VAL A 277 -6.79 -18.23 -39.99
CA VAL A 277 -7.66 -19.30 -40.50
C VAL A 277 -8.80 -18.74 -41.36
N LEU A 278 -9.44 -17.65 -40.93
CA LEU A 278 -10.51 -17.00 -41.69
C LEU A 278 -10.01 -16.43 -43.02
N GLU A 279 -8.81 -15.87 -43.04
CA GLU A 279 -8.17 -15.38 -44.26
C GLU A 279 -7.91 -16.52 -45.26
N ILE A 280 -7.44 -17.67 -44.76
CA ILE A 280 -7.26 -18.88 -45.58
C ILE A 280 -8.58 -19.36 -46.16
N ILE A 281 -9.64 -19.46 -45.34
CA ILE A 281 -10.96 -19.90 -45.80
C ILE A 281 -11.53 -18.96 -46.87
N ASN A 282 -11.40 -17.65 -46.66
CA ASN A 282 -11.87 -16.65 -47.64
C ASN A 282 -11.09 -16.75 -48.96
N SER A 283 -9.79 -17.05 -48.92
CA SER A 283 -8.99 -17.25 -50.13
C SER A 283 -9.45 -18.46 -50.95
N PHE A 284 -9.79 -19.58 -50.29
CA PHE A 284 -10.35 -20.76 -50.96
C PHE A 284 -11.73 -20.51 -51.56
N SER A 285 -12.60 -19.81 -50.84
CA SER A 285 -13.93 -19.44 -51.31
C SER A 285 -13.84 -18.62 -52.61
N ASN A 286 -12.97 -17.60 -52.62
CA ASN A 286 -12.80 -16.72 -53.79
C ASN A 286 -12.20 -17.43 -55.01
N ASN A 287 -11.30 -18.40 -54.81
CA ASN A 287 -10.71 -19.16 -55.90
C ASN A 287 -11.65 -20.23 -56.48
N SER A 288 -12.64 -20.71 -55.71
CA SER A 288 -13.58 -21.74 -56.17
C SER A 288 -14.69 -21.24 -57.11
N LEU A 289 -14.81 -19.92 -57.28
CA LEU A 289 -15.83 -19.28 -58.12
C LEU A 289 -15.36 -18.94 -59.55
N PHE A 290 -14.13 -19.32 -59.91
CA PHE A 290 -13.54 -19.15 -61.24
C PHE A 290 -13.13 -20.52 -61.81
#